data_AF-A0A437Q6S9-F1
#
_entry.id   AF-A0A437Q6S9-F1
#
_cell.length_a   1.000
_cell.length_b   1.000
_cell.length_c   1.000
_cell.angle_alpha   90.00
_cell.angle_beta   90.00
_cell.angle_gamma   90.00
#
_symmetry.space_group_name_H-M   'P 1'
#
loop_
_entity.id
_entity.type
_entity.pdbx_description
1 polymer ?
#
loop_
_entity_poly.entity_id
_entity_poly.type
_entity_poly.pdbx_seq_one_letter_code
_entity_poly.pdbx_strand_id
1 'polypeptide(L)'
;MVALLIDYDSSTSTKYSTEKVAEVKHFASRNSLTMSSGHKVTRFPLHSVSCSASLPSKKYTRAYSRLYKESPWIVDFYASSDKLNNVKALLPYYQHINQMLVNKKYESCNTFLRYVDVGNLSDVLLVGLLRLTYSWAEELSQWDVLFCNCAKEIQHRGKDPQVLLKGLINKNGNPLPI
;
A
#
# COMPACT_ATOMS: atom_id res chain seq x y z
N MET A 1 -25.61 1.55 -41.00
CA MET A 1 -24.58 1.34 -39.96
C MET A 1 -23.35 2.08 -40.44
N VAL A 2 -23.08 3.24 -39.85
CA VAL A 2 -22.14 4.24 -40.39
C VAL A 2 -20.71 3.83 -40.08
N ALA A 3 -19.89 3.73 -41.13
CA ALA A 3 -18.44 3.72 -41.06
C ALA A 3 -17.92 5.12 -41.44
N LEU A 4 -16.83 5.58 -40.82
CA LEU A 4 -15.78 6.39 -41.46
C LEU A 4 -14.62 6.65 -40.48
N LEU A 5 -13.43 6.18 -40.88
CA LEU A 5 -12.11 6.66 -40.47
C LEU A 5 -11.87 8.06 -41.04
N ILE A 6 -11.29 9.01 -40.28
CA ILE A 6 -10.45 10.09 -40.83
C ILE A 6 -9.38 10.50 -39.78
N ASP A 7 -8.11 10.43 -40.18
CA ASP A 7 -6.91 11.01 -39.55
C ASP A 7 -6.92 12.55 -39.57
N TYR A 8 -6.33 13.20 -38.55
CA TYR A 8 -5.84 14.58 -38.73
C TYR A 8 -4.61 14.89 -37.86
N ASP A 9 -3.51 15.14 -38.56
CA ASP A 9 -2.23 15.67 -38.10
C ASP A 9 -2.29 17.20 -38.01
N SER A 10 -1.70 17.82 -36.98
CA SER A 10 -1.23 19.21 -37.06
C SER A 10 -0.41 19.60 -35.83
N SER A 11 0.88 19.84 -36.08
CA SER A 11 1.79 20.56 -35.20
C SER A 11 1.48 22.07 -35.20
N THR A 12 1.42 22.73 -34.04
CA THR A 12 1.71 24.17 -33.93
C THR A 12 2.46 24.50 -32.64
N SER A 13 3.66 25.02 -32.85
CA SER A 13 4.58 25.67 -31.91
C SER A 13 4.25 27.15 -31.76
N THR A 14 4.27 27.71 -30.55
CA THR A 14 4.63 29.12 -30.19
C THR A 14 4.54 29.24 -28.65
N LYS A 15 5.57 29.44 -27.82
CA LYS A 15 6.65 30.44 -27.64
C LYS A 15 6.21 31.87 -27.23
N TYR A 16 6.58 32.19 -25.97
CA TYR A 16 6.80 33.48 -25.26
C TYR A 16 5.61 34.35 -24.79
N SER A 17 5.62 34.72 -23.50
CA SER A 17 5.90 36.12 -23.08
C SER A 17 6.00 36.27 -21.55
N THR A 18 7.17 36.72 -21.09
CA THR A 18 7.41 37.37 -19.80
C THR A 18 7.09 38.85 -19.93
N GLU A 19 6.19 39.38 -19.10
CA GLU A 19 5.97 40.82 -19.01
C GLU A 19 6.01 41.30 -17.56
N LYS A 20 6.90 42.26 -17.34
CA LYS A 20 7.09 43.04 -16.12
C LYS A 20 6.07 44.18 -16.11
N VAL A 21 5.50 44.49 -14.95
CA VAL A 21 4.81 45.77 -14.68
C VAL A 21 5.31 46.24 -13.31
N ALA A 22 6.35 47.08 -13.28
CA ALA A 22 6.30 48.55 -13.31
C ALA A 22 5.85 49.16 -11.97
N GLU A 23 6.87 49.66 -11.28
CA GLU A 23 6.87 50.48 -10.07
C GLU A 23 6.32 51.89 -10.37
N VAL A 24 5.44 52.42 -9.50
CA VAL A 24 5.13 53.86 -9.47
C VAL A 24 5.24 54.36 -8.03
N LYS A 25 6.05 55.42 -7.89
CA LYS A 25 6.49 56.14 -6.70
C LYS A 25 5.43 57.16 -6.25
N HIS A 26 5.35 57.48 -4.95
CA HIS A 26 5.74 58.78 -4.36
C HIS A 26 5.22 59.00 -2.91
N PHE A 27 6.16 59.40 -2.05
CA PHE A 27 6.10 60.41 -0.97
C PHE A 27 5.40 60.18 0.39
N ALA A 28 6.28 59.96 1.38
CA ALA A 28 6.50 60.78 2.58
C ALA A 28 5.38 61.01 3.63
N SER A 29 5.61 60.35 4.79
CA SER A 29 5.74 60.92 6.15
C SER A 29 4.54 61.58 6.84
N ARG A 30 4.01 60.92 7.90
CA ARG A 30 4.24 61.30 9.31
C ARG A 30 3.44 60.42 10.29
N ASN A 31 4.16 60.02 11.35
CA ASN A 31 3.77 59.76 12.75
C ASN A 31 2.29 59.59 13.11
N SER A 32 1.95 58.51 13.82
CA SER A 32 1.86 58.54 15.29
C SER A 32 1.41 57.19 15.86
N LEU A 33 2.02 56.82 16.98
CA LEU A 33 1.57 55.78 17.90
C LEU A 33 0.19 56.15 18.46
N THR A 34 -0.74 55.20 18.46
CA THR A 34 -1.78 55.12 19.49
C THR A 34 -2.16 53.67 19.74
N MET A 35 -2.29 53.37 21.02
CA MET A 35 -2.50 52.08 21.65
C MET A 35 -3.88 51.47 21.35
N SER A 36 -4.00 50.19 21.74
CA SER A 36 -5.23 49.49 22.13
C SER A 36 -6.11 48.97 20.99
N SER A 37 -6.08 47.66 20.78
CA SER A 37 -7.23 46.76 21.04
C SER A 37 -6.89 45.36 20.53
N GLY A 38 -7.34 44.34 21.25
CA GLY A 38 -6.85 42.97 21.15
C GLY A 38 -6.97 42.32 19.78
N HIS A 39 -5.84 41.91 19.24
CA HIS A 39 -5.76 40.82 18.26
C HIS A 39 -4.64 39.86 18.66
N LYS A 40 -5.03 38.63 18.98
CA LYS A 40 -4.14 37.52 19.32
C LYS A 40 -3.40 37.14 18.03
N VAL A 41 -2.20 37.67 17.83
CA VAL A 41 -1.33 37.30 16.71
C VAL A 41 -0.73 35.93 17.03
N THR A 42 -1.39 34.85 16.59
CA THR A 42 -0.78 33.53 16.52
C THR A 42 0.26 33.55 15.40
N ARG A 43 1.53 33.73 15.77
CA ARG A 43 2.66 33.46 14.88
C ARG A 43 2.77 31.94 14.72
N PHE A 44 2.52 31.45 13.50
CA PHE A 44 2.86 30.08 13.15
C PHE A 44 4.36 30.00 12.91
N PRO A 45 5.12 29.16 13.64
CA PRO A 45 6.52 28.95 13.32
C PRO A 45 6.64 28.36 11.91
N LEU A 46 7.50 28.97 11.11
CA LEU A 46 7.89 28.56 9.76
C LEU A 46 8.78 27.30 9.79
N HIS A 47 8.31 26.29 10.52
CA HIS A 47 8.77 24.90 10.45
C HIS A 47 7.55 24.02 10.68
N SER A 48 6.52 24.18 9.84
CA SER A 48 5.62 23.06 9.62
C SER A 48 6.43 22.00 8.90
N VAL A 49 6.99 21.06 9.65
CA VAL A 49 7.20 19.72 9.12
C VAL A 49 5.89 19.41 8.40
N SER A 50 5.94 19.24 7.09
CA SER A 50 4.80 18.70 6.38
C SER A 50 4.56 17.34 7.00
N CYS A 51 3.70 17.30 8.01
CA CYS A 51 2.94 16.13 8.38
C CYS A 51 2.05 15.88 7.16
N SER A 52 2.67 15.35 6.10
CA SER A 52 1.97 14.50 5.17
C SER A 52 1.44 13.42 6.09
N ALA A 53 0.18 13.55 6.47
CA ALA A 53 -0.57 12.45 7.02
C ALA A 53 -0.40 11.36 5.97
N SER A 54 0.47 10.41 6.25
CA SER A 54 0.71 9.27 5.39
C SER A 54 -0.57 8.48 5.45
N LEU A 55 -1.48 8.77 4.51
CA LEU A 55 -2.65 7.96 4.23
C LEU A 55 -2.18 6.50 4.22
N PRO A 56 -2.85 5.59 4.95
CA PRO A 56 -2.44 4.19 5.03
C PRO A 56 -2.18 3.65 3.62
N SER A 57 -0.99 3.12 3.40
CA SER A 57 -0.37 2.86 2.10
C SER A 57 -1.01 1.71 1.30
N LYS A 58 -2.28 1.35 1.56
CA LYS A 58 -3.15 0.66 0.59
C LYS A 58 -3.48 1.59 -0.61
N LYS A 59 -2.55 2.46 -1.01
CA LYS A 59 -2.65 3.31 -2.19
C LYS A 59 -2.54 2.40 -3.41
N TYR A 60 -3.64 2.29 -4.14
CA TYR A 60 -3.81 1.67 -5.46
C TYR A 60 -2.55 1.77 -6.34
N THR A 61 -1.64 0.81 -6.21
CA THR A 61 -0.55 0.70 -7.17
C THR A 61 -1.09 0.10 -8.47
N ARG A 62 -0.40 0.37 -9.58
CA ARG A 62 -0.75 -0.25 -10.86
C ARG A 62 -0.78 -1.78 -10.75
N ALA A 63 0.16 -2.36 -9.99
CA ALA A 63 0.22 -3.80 -9.72
C ALA A 63 -1.02 -4.29 -8.94
N TYR A 64 -1.42 -3.58 -7.88
CA TYR A 64 -2.63 -3.91 -7.12
C TYR A 64 -3.91 -3.80 -7.96
N SER A 65 -4.03 -2.74 -8.78
CA SER A 65 -5.17 -2.55 -9.68
C SER A 65 -5.26 -3.61 -10.77
N ARG A 66 -4.12 -4.13 -11.25
CA ARG A 66 -4.06 -5.23 -12.22
C ARG A 66 -4.49 -6.54 -11.57
N LEU A 67 -3.94 -6.84 -10.39
CA LEU A 67 -4.30 -8.00 -9.60
C LEU A 67 -5.82 -8.08 -9.37
N TYR A 68 -6.44 -6.94 -9.05
CA TYR A 68 -7.89 -6.85 -8.89
C TYR A 68 -8.66 -7.24 -10.16
N LYS A 69 -8.27 -6.71 -11.32
CA LYS A 69 -8.93 -7.01 -12.61
C LYS A 69 -8.81 -8.48 -12.99
N GLU A 70 -7.68 -9.11 -12.66
CA GLU A 70 -7.40 -10.51 -12.99
C GLU A 70 -7.99 -11.50 -11.99
N SER A 71 -8.27 -11.08 -10.77
CA SER A 71 -8.66 -11.97 -9.66
C SER A 71 -9.61 -11.26 -8.69
N PRO A 72 -10.92 -11.17 -9.04
CA PRO A 72 -11.91 -10.45 -8.24
C PRO A 72 -12.06 -10.95 -6.80
N TRP A 73 -11.87 -12.26 -6.59
CA TRP A 73 -11.96 -12.91 -5.27
C TRP A 73 -11.03 -12.29 -4.21
N ILE A 74 -9.96 -11.60 -4.63
CA ILE A 74 -9.00 -10.95 -3.73
C ILE A 74 -9.66 -9.82 -2.93
N VAL A 75 -10.67 -9.15 -3.50
CA VAL A 75 -11.41 -8.13 -2.76
C VAL A 75 -12.28 -8.76 -1.70
N ASP A 76 -12.96 -9.86 -2.04
CA ASP A 76 -13.76 -10.60 -1.06
C ASP A 76 -12.87 -11.12 0.08
N PHE A 77 -11.67 -11.59 -0.25
CA PHE A 77 -10.67 -12.01 0.73
C PHE A 77 -10.29 -10.85 1.67
N TYR A 78 -9.86 -9.69 1.14
CA TYR A 78 -9.45 -8.57 2.00
C TYR A 78 -10.60 -7.91 2.75
N ALA A 79 -11.83 -7.98 2.22
CA ALA A 79 -13.01 -7.45 2.88
C ALA A 79 -13.53 -8.34 4.01
N SER A 80 -13.19 -9.64 3.98
CA SER A 80 -13.66 -10.63 4.96
C SER A 80 -12.55 -11.21 5.84
N SER A 81 -11.30 -10.81 5.64
CA SER A 81 -10.12 -11.42 6.29
C SER A 81 -10.18 -11.47 7.81
N ASP A 82 -10.81 -10.47 8.43
CA ASP A 82 -11.03 -10.35 9.88
C ASP A 82 -12.01 -11.39 10.43
N LYS A 83 -12.98 -11.81 9.60
CA LYS A 83 -14.03 -12.78 9.95
C LYS A 83 -13.66 -14.22 9.57
N LEU A 84 -12.62 -14.38 8.77
CA LEU A 84 -12.17 -15.68 8.28
C LEU A 84 -11.34 -16.42 9.33
N ASN A 85 -12.02 -17.09 10.26
CA ASN A 85 -11.42 -17.89 11.34
C ASN A 85 -11.67 -19.40 11.22
N ASN A 86 -12.45 -19.85 10.22
CA ASN A 86 -12.84 -21.24 10.03
C ASN A 86 -12.26 -21.81 8.74
N VAL A 87 -11.61 -22.97 8.82
CA VAL A 87 -11.05 -23.73 7.68
C VAL A 87 -12.04 -23.88 6.52
N LYS A 88 -13.33 -24.10 6.80
CA LYS A 88 -14.36 -24.24 5.74
C LYS A 88 -14.55 -22.96 4.93
N ALA A 89 -14.48 -21.79 5.59
CA ALA A 89 -14.57 -20.50 4.94
C ALA A 89 -13.27 -20.13 4.19
N LEU A 90 -12.15 -20.75 4.57
CA LEU A 90 -10.84 -20.53 3.96
C LEU A 90 -10.59 -21.35 2.71
N LEU A 91 -11.26 -22.49 2.58
CA LEU A 91 -11.03 -23.46 1.50
C LEU A 91 -11.13 -22.82 0.10
N PRO A 92 -12.13 -21.98 -0.23
CA PRO A 92 -12.21 -21.35 -1.55
C PRO A 92 -11.00 -20.46 -1.85
N TYR A 93 -10.52 -19.71 -0.87
CA TYR A 93 -9.36 -18.84 -1.03
C TYR A 93 -8.07 -19.63 -1.21
N TYR A 94 -7.89 -20.73 -0.47
CA TYR A 94 -6.75 -21.61 -0.66
C TYR A 94 -6.76 -22.26 -2.05
N GLN A 95 -7.93 -22.62 -2.58
CA GLN A 95 -8.04 -23.11 -3.95
C GLN A 95 -7.60 -22.05 -4.97
N HIS A 96 -8.04 -20.80 -4.82
CA HIS A 96 -7.60 -19.72 -5.71
C HIS A 96 -6.11 -19.43 -5.62
N ILE A 97 -5.54 -19.40 -4.41
CA ILE A 97 -4.10 -19.21 -4.22
C ILE A 97 -3.33 -20.37 -4.86
N ASN A 98 -3.76 -21.61 -4.62
CA ASN A 98 -3.12 -22.77 -5.22
C ASN A 98 -3.22 -22.76 -6.75
N GLN A 99 -4.36 -22.35 -7.31
CA GLN A 99 -4.51 -22.16 -8.75
C GLN A 99 -3.53 -21.11 -9.31
N MET A 100 -3.28 -20.01 -8.59
CA MET A 100 -2.27 -19.04 -9.02
C MET A 100 -0.86 -19.66 -9.03
N LEU A 101 -0.53 -20.45 -8.02
CA LEU A 101 0.77 -21.10 -7.89
C LEU A 101 1.00 -22.19 -8.95
N VAL A 102 0.01 -23.06 -9.16
CA VAL A 102 0.04 -24.11 -10.19
C VAL A 102 0.13 -23.52 -11.60
N ASN A 103 -0.59 -22.42 -11.87
CA ASN A 103 -0.52 -21.70 -13.13
C ASN A 103 0.71 -20.80 -13.27
N LYS A 104 1.68 -20.88 -12.34
CA LYS A 104 2.92 -20.10 -12.32
C LYS A 104 2.71 -18.58 -12.36
N LYS A 105 1.57 -18.11 -11.85
CA LYS A 105 1.24 -16.67 -11.72
C LYS A 105 1.95 -16.06 -10.50
N TYR A 106 3.27 -16.21 -10.44
CA TYR A 106 4.08 -15.82 -9.28
C TYR A 106 4.08 -14.31 -9.04
N GLU A 107 4.01 -13.48 -10.10
CA GLU A 107 3.93 -12.03 -9.96
C GLU A 107 2.62 -11.59 -9.27
N SER A 108 1.49 -12.15 -9.70
CA SER A 108 0.17 -11.91 -9.10
C SER A 108 0.13 -12.41 -7.65
N CYS A 109 0.70 -13.59 -7.39
CA CYS A 109 0.80 -14.12 -6.03
C CYS A 109 1.70 -13.27 -5.13
N ASN A 110 2.88 -12.86 -5.58
CA ASN A 110 3.76 -11.94 -4.85
C ASN A 110 3.05 -10.61 -4.56
N THR A 111 2.33 -10.06 -5.54
CA THR A 111 1.53 -8.85 -5.34
C THR A 111 0.48 -9.07 -4.26
N PHE A 112 -0.25 -10.19 -4.30
CA PHE A 112 -1.20 -10.56 -3.26
C PHE A 112 -0.53 -10.61 -1.88
N LEU A 113 0.55 -11.39 -1.71
CA LEU A 113 1.24 -11.57 -0.43
C LEU A 113 1.79 -10.24 0.12
N ARG A 114 2.26 -9.34 -0.76
CA ARG A 114 2.74 -8.01 -0.36
C ARG A 114 1.68 -7.14 0.31
N TYR A 115 0.42 -7.27 -0.12
CA TYR A 115 -0.69 -6.47 0.40
C TYR A 115 -1.51 -7.19 1.46
N VAL A 116 -1.12 -8.41 1.85
CA VAL A 116 -1.73 -9.11 2.98
C VAL A 116 -1.47 -8.34 4.27
N ASP A 117 -2.56 -8.03 4.96
CA ASP A 117 -2.57 -7.33 6.23
C ASP A 117 -2.57 -8.34 7.37
N VAL A 118 -1.38 -8.75 7.82
CA VAL A 118 -1.23 -9.83 8.81
C VAL A 118 -1.96 -9.55 10.13
N GLY A 119 -2.09 -8.28 10.52
CA GLY A 119 -2.80 -7.89 11.74
C GLY A 119 -4.29 -8.23 11.71
N ASN A 120 -4.88 -8.26 10.50
CA ASN A 120 -6.29 -8.57 10.30
C ASN A 120 -6.55 -10.05 10.00
N LEU A 121 -5.52 -10.89 9.89
CA LEU A 121 -5.68 -12.33 9.66
C LEU A 121 -5.86 -13.08 10.98
N SER A 122 -6.72 -14.09 11.01
CA SER A 122 -6.76 -15.06 12.12
C SER A 122 -5.46 -15.89 12.17
N ASP A 123 -5.14 -16.50 13.31
CA ASP A 123 -3.92 -17.33 13.43
C ASP A 123 -3.94 -18.52 12.47
N VAL A 124 -5.13 -19.09 12.24
CA VAL A 124 -5.35 -20.18 11.28
C VAL A 124 -4.99 -19.72 9.86
N LEU A 125 -5.33 -18.47 9.52
CA LEU A 125 -4.99 -17.86 8.23
C LEU A 125 -3.50 -17.58 8.09
N LEU A 126 -2.86 -17.02 9.13
CA LEU A 126 -1.42 -16.75 9.12
C LEU A 126 -0.63 -18.03 8.85
N VAL A 127 -0.90 -19.08 9.63
CA VAL A 127 -0.21 -20.36 9.50
C VAL A 127 -0.58 -21.05 8.19
N GLY A 128 -1.86 -21.06 7.82
CA GLY A 128 -2.34 -21.73 6.62
C GLY A 128 -1.80 -21.11 5.34
N LEU A 129 -1.75 -19.78 5.26
CA LEU A 129 -1.19 -19.06 4.11
C LEU A 129 0.31 -19.34 3.94
N LEU A 130 1.06 -19.32 5.04
CA LEU A 130 2.50 -19.63 5.01
C LEU A 130 2.76 -21.07 4.55
N ARG A 131 2.02 -22.04 5.11
CA ARG A 131 2.14 -23.45 4.73
C ARG A 131 1.75 -23.70 3.28
N LEU A 132 0.67 -23.07 2.82
CA LEU A 132 0.21 -23.19 1.44
C LEU A 132 1.23 -22.68 0.43
N THR A 133 1.94 -21.60 0.77
CA THR A 133 2.91 -20.96 -0.14
C THR A 133 4.33 -21.48 0.03
N TYR A 134 4.60 -22.29 1.06
CA TYR A 134 5.95 -22.75 1.41
C TYR A 134 6.65 -23.54 0.30
N SER A 135 5.93 -24.41 -0.40
CA SER A 135 6.51 -25.20 -1.51
C SER A 135 6.98 -24.36 -2.70
N TRP A 136 6.59 -23.08 -2.75
CA TRP A 136 7.01 -22.12 -3.77
C TRP A 136 7.74 -20.92 -3.15
N ALA A 137 8.28 -21.10 -1.93
CA ALA A 137 8.92 -20.00 -1.22
C ALA A 137 10.05 -19.41 -2.07
N GLU A 138 10.86 -20.22 -2.75
CA GLU A 138 11.98 -19.77 -3.58
C GLU A 138 11.54 -18.79 -4.68
N GLU A 139 10.46 -19.09 -5.38
CA GLU A 139 9.89 -18.29 -6.47
C GLU A 139 9.10 -17.07 -5.97
N LEU A 140 8.66 -17.09 -4.71
CA LEU A 140 7.90 -16.02 -4.09
C LEU A 140 8.84 -15.06 -3.33
N SER A 141 9.24 -13.95 -3.97
CA SER A 141 10.10 -12.93 -3.37
C SER A 141 9.50 -12.30 -2.11
N GLN A 142 8.17 -12.28 -1.98
CA GLN A 142 7.48 -11.72 -0.82
C GLN A 142 7.29 -12.71 0.33
N TRP A 143 7.67 -13.99 0.14
CA TRP A 143 7.43 -15.03 1.13
C TRP A 143 8.20 -14.78 2.45
N ASP A 144 9.48 -14.44 2.38
CA ASP A 144 10.28 -14.16 3.59
C ASP A 144 9.76 -12.94 4.37
N VAL A 145 9.31 -11.91 3.65
CA VAL A 145 8.71 -10.71 4.24
C VAL A 145 7.41 -11.07 4.95
N LEU A 146 6.56 -11.85 4.30
CA LEU A 146 5.32 -12.34 4.91
C LEU A 146 5.60 -13.21 6.13
N PHE A 147 6.54 -14.16 6.04
CA PHE A 147 6.95 -15.03 7.14
C PHE A 147 7.39 -14.21 8.37
N CYS A 148 8.27 -13.23 8.16
CA CYS A 148 8.71 -12.34 9.25
C CYS A 148 7.56 -11.51 9.84
N ASN A 149 6.65 -11.01 9.00
CA ASN A 149 5.50 -10.24 9.47
C ASN A 149 4.52 -11.11 10.27
N CYS A 150 4.25 -12.33 9.82
CA CYS A 150 3.44 -13.30 10.56
C CYS A 150 4.08 -13.68 11.90
N ALA A 151 5.40 -13.88 11.94
CA ALA A 151 6.12 -14.18 13.17
C ALA A 151 5.97 -13.07 14.21
N LYS A 152 6.19 -11.82 13.80
CA LYS A 152 6.00 -10.64 14.66
C LYS A 152 4.57 -10.50 15.14
N GLU A 153 3.59 -10.74 14.26
CA GLU A 153 2.18 -10.66 14.61
C GLU A 153 1.77 -11.75 15.61
N ILE A 154 2.25 -12.98 15.44
CA ILE A 154 2.02 -14.08 16.39
C ILE A 154 2.61 -13.74 17.77
N GLN A 155 3.83 -13.20 17.79
CA GLN A 155 4.48 -12.76 19.02
C GLN A 155 3.71 -11.60 19.69
N HIS A 156 3.26 -10.63 18.89
CA HIS A 156 2.43 -9.52 19.35
C HIS A 156 1.10 -9.99 19.98
N ARG A 157 0.55 -11.11 19.51
CA ARG A 157 -0.64 -11.78 20.09
C ARG A 157 -0.33 -12.60 21.35
N GLY A 158 0.90 -12.55 21.87
CA GLY A 158 1.34 -13.28 23.07
C GLY A 158 1.51 -14.78 22.85
N LYS A 159 1.70 -15.22 21.59
CA LYS A 159 1.88 -16.63 21.24
C LYS A 159 3.32 -16.87 20.80
N ASP A 160 3.79 -18.11 20.96
CA ASP A 160 5.13 -18.49 20.53
C ASP A 160 5.15 -18.81 19.02
N PRO A 161 5.85 -18.01 18.19
CA PRO A 161 5.98 -18.27 16.77
C PRO A 161 6.68 -19.60 16.46
N GLN A 162 7.61 -20.04 17.31
CA GLN A 162 8.34 -21.31 17.12
C GLN A 162 7.40 -22.51 17.20
N VAL A 163 6.35 -22.43 18.01
CA VAL A 163 5.35 -23.49 18.15
C VAL A 163 4.39 -23.50 16.95
N LEU A 164 3.85 -22.34 16.58
CA LEU A 164 2.83 -22.24 15.52
C LEU A 164 3.40 -22.38 14.10
N LEU A 165 4.62 -21.88 13.89
CA LEU A 165 5.31 -21.92 12.59
C LEU A 165 6.33 -23.07 12.52
N LYS A 166 6.24 -24.04 13.45
CA LYS A 166 7.12 -25.22 13.46
C LYS A 166 7.12 -25.91 12.08
N GLY A 167 8.33 -26.18 11.58
CA GLY A 167 8.55 -26.83 10.29
C GLY A 167 8.59 -25.87 9.10
N LEU A 168 8.41 -24.57 9.31
CA LEU A 168 8.65 -23.53 8.32
C LEU A 168 10.01 -22.88 8.60
N ILE A 169 10.88 -22.84 7.59
CA ILE A 169 12.19 -22.21 7.62
C ILE A 169 12.25 -21.12 6.54
N ASN A 170 13.07 -20.09 6.74
CA ASN A 170 13.29 -19.10 5.70
C ASN A 170 14.18 -19.64 4.56
N LYS A 171 14.24 -18.93 3.43
CA LYS A 171 15.05 -19.34 2.26
C LYS A 171 16.54 -19.56 2.58
N ASN A 172 17.02 -19.00 3.69
CA ASN A 172 18.40 -19.14 4.13
C ASN A 172 18.60 -20.34 5.07
N GLY A 173 17.58 -21.18 5.26
CA GLY A 173 17.61 -22.29 6.22
C GLY A 173 17.64 -21.84 7.68
N ASN A 174 17.49 -20.55 7.93
CA ASN A 174 17.54 -20.00 9.28
C ASN A 174 16.16 -20.12 9.95
N PRO A 175 16.13 -20.44 11.25
CA PRO A 175 14.91 -20.33 12.04
C PRO A 175 14.44 -18.87 12.09
N LEU A 176 13.20 -18.68 12.54
CA LEU A 176 12.57 -17.37 12.74
C LEU A 176 13.57 -16.37 13.36
N PRO A 177 13.68 -15.14 12.82
CA PRO A 177 14.48 -14.11 13.45
C PRO A 177 13.93 -13.87 14.85
N ILE A 178 14.77 -14.12 15.86
CA ILE A 178 14.49 -13.91 17.29
C ILE A 178 14.51 -12.41 17.58
#